data_AF-A0A6P2TBX1-F1
#
_entry.id   AF-A0A6P2TBX1-F1
#
_cell.length_a   1.000
_cell.length_b   1.000
_cell.length_c   1.000
_cell.angle_alpha   90.00
_cell.angle_beta   90.00
_cell.angle_gamma   90.00
#
_symmetry.space_group_name_H-M   'P 1'
#
loop_
_entity.id
_entity.type
_entity.pdbx_description
1 polymer ?
#
loop_
_entity_poly.entity_id
_entity_poly.type
_entity_poly.pdbx_seq_one_letter_code
_entity_poly.pdbx_strand_id
1 'polypeptide(L)'
;MPADAAICDTHSALDYFRLTRDRRLLWGGKASSSTSTPRDLAAAMRRDMLKTFPQLADVRIDYAWGGLIDATMNRAPHFGRLEPTVYFAQGFSGHGVNVTGLAGRLIAEAIDAQAARFDLFGRIRHRDFPGGRVLRTPMLALAMTWHRMMDLL
;
A
#
# COMPACT_ATOMS: atom_id res chain seq x y z
N MET A 1 16.89 10.20 -14.98
CA MET A 1 16.87 10.68 -13.59
C MET A 1 18.31 10.69 -13.10
N PRO A 2 18.82 11.79 -12.52
CA PRO A 2 20.25 11.97 -12.28
C PRO A 2 20.92 10.94 -11.36
N ALA A 3 20.16 10.22 -10.52
CA ALA A 3 20.71 9.33 -9.49
C ALA A 3 20.15 7.89 -9.49
N ASP A 4 19.35 7.49 -10.50
CA ASP A 4 18.62 6.20 -10.52
C ASP A 4 17.90 5.85 -9.20
N ALA A 5 17.49 6.89 -8.46
CA ALA A 5 16.81 6.77 -7.18
C ALA A 5 15.31 6.55 -7.36
N ALA A 6 14.68 5.90 -6.38
CA ALA A 6 13.24 5.94 -6.22
C ALA A 6 12.84 7.28 -5.58
N ILE A 7 11.81 7.91 -6.13
CA ILE A 7 11.27 9.18 -5.65
C ILE A 7 9.83 8.94 -5.25
N CYS A 8 9.42 9.51 -4.12
CA CYS A 8 8.03 9.57 -3.68
C CYS A 8 7.74 10.97 -3.17
N ASP A 9 6.51 11.44 -3.38
CA ASP A 9 6.05 12.70 -2.81
C ASP A 9 5.71 12.56 -1.31
N THR A 10 5.23 13.64 -0.71
CA THR A 10 4.77 13.69 0.68
C THR A 10 3.24 13.74 0.79
N HIS A 11 2.52 13.55 -0.31
CA HIS A 11 1.06 13.62 -0.31
C HIS A 11 0.46 12.38 0.34
N SER A 12 -0.75 12.54 0.88
CA SER A 12 -1.48 11.43 1.49
C SER A 12 -1.83 10.35 0.48
N ALA A 13 -2.12 10.75 -0.77
CA ALA A 13 -2.24 9.86 -1.93
C ALA A 13 -0.91 9.82 -2.68
N LEU A 14 0.07 9.11 -2.11
CA LEU A 14 1.45 9.02 -2.57
C LEU A 14 1.57 8.74 -4.07
N ASP A 15 2.18 9.66 -4.83
CA ASP A 15 2.77 9.33 -6.12
C ASP A 15 4.26 8.99 -5.95
N TYR A 16 4.67 7.89 -6.56
CA TYR A 16 6.06 7.44 -6.54
C TYR A 16 6.48 6.91 -7.89
N PHE A 17 7.77 7.05 -8.19
CA PHE A 17 8.31 6.58 -9.45
C PHE A 17 9.79 6.23 -9.33
N ARG A 18 10.23 5.35 -10.23
CA ARG A 18 11.64 5.00 -10.40
C ARG A 18 11.89 4.46 -11.80
N LEU A 19 13.15 4.40 -12.20
CA LEU A 19 13.54 3.61 -13.36
C LEU A 19 13.72 2.14 -12.99
N THR A 20 13.29 1.25 -13.88
CA THR A 20 13.62 -0.17 -13.84
C THR A 20 15.03 -0.40 -14.41
N ARG A 21 15.56 -1.62 -14.26
CA ARG A 21 16.90 -1.98 -14.74
C ARG A 21 17.06 -1.79 -16.25
N ASP A 22 15.99 -2.04 -17.01
CA ASP A 22 15.88 -1.83 -18.46
C ASP A 22 15.46 -0.40 -18.84
N ARG A 23 15.57 0.57 -17.90
CA ARG A 23 15.32 2.00 -18.09
C ARG A 23 13.89 2.37 -18.46
N ARG A 24 12.90 1.61 -18.00
CA ARG A 24 11.48 1.94 -18.13
C ARG A 24 11.03 2.71 -16.89
N LEU A 25 10.16 3.70 -17.08
CA LEU A 25 9.57 4.44 -15.97
C LEU A 25 8.48 3.58 -15.31
N LEU A 26 8.70 3.20 -14.06
CA LEU A 26 7.64 2.69 -13.20
C LEU A 26 7.03 3.89 -12.48
N TRP A 27 5.72 4.09 -12.67
CA TRP A 27 4.91 5.06 -11.95
C TRP A 27 3.87 4.32 -11.12
N GLY A 28 3.70 4.71 -9.87
CA GLY A 28 2.68 4.16 -8.99
C GLY A 28 2.07 5.25 -8.12
N GLY A 29 0.82 5.05 -7.75
CA GLY A 29 0.07 5.99 -6.93
C GLY A 29 -1.43 5.69 -6.99
N LYS A 30 -2.24 6.71 -6.67
CA LYS A 30 -3.71 6.62 -6.51
C LYS A 30 -4.18 5.46 -5.62
N ALA A 31 -4.44 5.77 -4.36
CA ALA A 31 -5.26 4.94 -3.49
C ALA A 31 -6.76 5.29 -3.62
N SER A 32 -7.63 4.28 -3.53
CA SER A 32 -9.09 4.45 -3.54
C SER A 32 -9.73 3.57 -2.47
N SER A 33 -10.91 3.97 -1.98
CA SER A 33 -11.76 3.17 -1.07
C SER A 33 -12.54 2.11 -1.81
N SER A 34 -12.60 2.23 -3.15
CA SER A 34 -13.25 1.24 -3.98
C SER A 34 -12.41 -0.03 -4.07
N THR A 35 -13.06 -1.17 -3.97
CA THR A 35 -12.46 -2.48 -4.28
C THR A 35 -12.49 -2.80 -5.78
N SER A 36 -13.03 -1.91 -6.61
CA SER A 36 -13.01 -2.06 -8.06
C SER A 36 -11.88 -1.26 -8.69
N THR A 37 -11.19 -1.88 -9.65
CA THR A 37 -10.19 -1.18 -10.46
C THR A 37 -10.92 -0.21 -11.40
N PRO A 38 -10.48 1.07 -11.51
CA PRO A 38 -11.06 2.01 -12.46
C PRO A 38 -11.01 1.46 -13.89
N ARG A 39 -12.09 1.65 -14.67
CA ARG A 39 -12.14 1.21 -16.08
C ARG A 39 -10.99 1.75 -16.92
N ASP A 40 -10.49 2.93 -16.56
CA ASP A 40 -9.40 3.61 -17.27
C ASP A 40 -8.27 4.01 -16.31
N LEU A 41 -7.71 3.00 -15.65
CA LEU A 41 -6.57 3.17 -14.75
C LEU A 41 -5.37 3.79 -15.48
N ALA A 42 -5.08 3.35 -16.70
CA ALA A 42 -3.95 3.81 -17.49
C ALA A 42 -4.03 5.32 -17.77
N ALA A 43 -5.18 5.83 -18.26
CA ALA A 43 -5.31 7.26 -18.50
C ALA A 43 -5.32 8.06 -17.18
N ALA A 44 -5.88 7.49 -16.11
CA ALA A 44 -5.84 8.13 -14.79
C ALA A 44 -4.40 8.29 -14.28
N MET A 45 -3.60 7.24 -14.31
CA MET A 45 -2.16 7.29 -13.96
C MET A 45 -1.41 8.27 -14.86
N ARG A 46 -1.68 8.25 -16.17
CA ARG A 46 -1.07 9.17 -17.14
C ARG A 46 -1.27 10.63 -16.77
N ARG A 47 -2.49 11.01 -16.38
CA ARG A 47 -2.80 12.40 -15.98
C ARG A 47 -1.96 12.87 -14.80
N ASP A 48 -1.63 11.99 -13.86
CA ASP A 48 -0.77 12.37 -12.72
C ASP A 48 0.70 12.39 -13.12
N MET A 49 1.17 11.36 -13.84
CA MET A 49 2.53 11.31 -14.38
C MET A 49 2.87 12.56 -15.19
N LEU A 50 1.95 13.07 -16.02
CA LEU A 50 2.18 14.26 -16.85
C LEU A 50 2.23 15.57 -16.06
N LYS A 51 1.74 15.62 -14.81
CA LYS A 51 1.95 16.78 -13.93
C LYS A 51 3.42 16.93 -13.56
N THR A 52 4.12 15.80 -13.41
CA THR A 52 5.55 15.75 -13.07
C THR A 52 6.45 15.69 -14.30
N PHE A 53 6.04 14.94 -15.33
CA PHE A 53 6.82 14.68 -16.55
C PHE A 53 6.03 15.01 -17.82
N PRO A 54 5.75 16.30 -18.09
CA PRO A 54 4.98 16.70 -19.26
C PRO A 54 5.62 16.26 -20.59
N GLN A 55 6.95 16.12 -20.63
CA GLN A 55 7.69 15.65 -21.81
C GLN A 55 7.40 14.19 -22.20
N LEU A 56 6.68 13.42 -21.37
CA LEU A 56 6.26 12.05 -21.67
C LEU A 56 4.87 11.99 -22.32
N ALA A 57 4.34 13.13 -22.79
CA ALA A 57 2.99 13.26 -23.36
C ALA A 57 2.70 12.36 -24.57
N ASP A 58 3.71 11.87 -25.28
CA ASP A 58 3.55 10.96 -26.43
C ASP A 58 4.07 9.54 -26.17
N VAL A 59 4.56 9.28 -24.95
CA VAL A 59 5.10 7.97 -24.60
C VAL A 59 3.95 6.97 -24.39
N ARG A 60 4.13 5.77 -24.96
CA ARG A 60 3.21 4.65 -24.81
C ARG A 60 3.28 4.08 -23.39
N ILE A 61 2.11 3.79 -22.83
CA ILE A 61 1.99 2.96 -21.61
C ILE A 61 1.96 1.51 -22.07
N ASP A 62 3.01 0.76 -21.76
CA ASP A 62 3.06 -0.66 -22.11
C ASP A 62 2.24 -1.54 -21.15
N TYR A 63 2.16 -1.16 -19.88
CA TYR A 63 1.47 -1.93 -18.83
C TYR A 63 0.78 -0.98 -17.84
N ALA A 64 -0.42 -1.36 -17.41
CA ALA A 64 -1.13 -0.73 -16.31
C ALA A 64 -1.90 -1.81 -15.55
N TRP A 65 -1.79 -1.81 -14.22
CA TRP A 65 -2.49 -2.76 -13.36
C TRP A 65 -2.82 -2.11 -12.03
N GLY A 66 -3.93 -2.56 -11.44
CA GLY A 66 -4.34 -2.20 -10.10
C GLY A 66 -4.18 -3.39 -9.15
N GLY A 67 -4.39 -3.14 -7.87
CA GLY A 67 -4.38 -4.17 -6.85
C GLY A 67 -5.20 -3.76 -5.64
N LEU A 68 -5.55 -4.75 -4.82
CA LEU A 68 -6.21 -4.51 -3.55
C LEU A 68 -5.16 -4.36 -2.46
N ILE A 69 -5.31 -3.34 -1.63
CA ILE A 69 -4.51 -3.14 -0.43
C ILE A 69 -5.37 -3.50 0.76
N ASP A 70 -4.91 -4.48 1.52
CA ASP A 70 -5.48 -4.76 2.83
C ASP A 70 -4.90 -3.80 3.87
N ALA A 71 -5.80 -3.10 4.57
CA ALA A 71 -5.45 -2.01 5.47
C ALA A 71 -6.10 -2.23 6.85
N THR A 72 -5.29 -2.11 7.88
CA THR A 72 -5.73 -2.11 9.28
C THR A 72 -6.09 -0.70 9.71
N MET A 73 -6.94 -0.57 10.74
CA MET A 73 -7.38 0.75 11.21
C MET A 73 -6.22 1.60 11.77
N ASN A 74 -5.23 0.96 12.39
CA ASN A 74 -4.02 1.62 12.92
C ASN A 74 -2.88 1.70 11.90
N ARG A 75 -3.09 1.24 10.66
CA ARG A 75 -2.10 1.14 9.57
C ARG A 75 -0.85 0.31 9.89
N ALA A 76 -0.84 -0.43 10.99
CA ALA A 76 0.24 -1.33 11.37
C ALA A 76 0.03 -2.71 10.71
N PRO A 77 1.11 -3.41 10.32
CA PRO A 77 1.01 -4.78 9.82
C PRO A 77 0.36 -5.69 10.87
N HIS A 78 -0.51 -6.61 10.44
CA HIS A 78 -1.25 -7.49 11.34
C HIS A 78 -0.94 -8.96 11.00
N PHE A 79 0.01 -9.53 11.71
CA PHE A 79 0.35 -10.95 11.58
C PHE A 79 0.57 -11.54 12.98
N GLY A 80 0.29 -12.82 13.11
CA GLY A 80 0.22 -13.46 14.42
C GLY A 80 -0.19 -14.92 14.32
N ARG A 81 -0.64 -15.45 15.45
CA ARG A 81 -0.99 -16.85 15.62
C ARG A 81 -2.42 -16.96 16.16
N LEU A 82 -3.24 -17.78 15.50
CA LEU A 82 -4.63 -18.06 15.89
C LEU A 82 -4.71 -19.27 16.82
N GLU A 83 -3.91 -20.30 16.53
CA GLU A 83 -3.78 -21.54 17.29
C GLU A 83 -2.31 -21.96 17.33
N PRO A 84 -1.87 -22.90 18.20
CA PRO A 84 -0.46 -23.26 18.32
C PRO A 84 0.28 -23.52 17.00
N THR A 85 -0.42 -24.03 15.99
CA THR A 85 0.11 -24.36 14.65
C THR A 85 -0.50 -23.54 13.51
N VAL A 86 -1.38 -22.57 13.80
CA VAL A 86 -2.09 -21.77 12.78
C VAL A 86 -1.62 -20.31 12.84
N TYR A 87 -0.94 -19.87 11.79
CA TYR A 87 -0.40 -18.53 11.65
C TYR A 87 -1.16 -17.73 10.58
N PHE A 88 -1.21 -16.42 10.72
CA PHE A 88 -1.82 -15.53 9.75
C PHE A 88 -0.93 -14.31 9.48
N ALA A 89 -1.08 -13.72 8.29
CA ALA A 89 -0.41 -12.49 7.90
C ALA A 89 -1.31 -11.66 6.97
N GLN A 90 -1.69 -10.46 7.43
CA GLN A 90 -2.64 -9.57 6.75
C GLN A 90 -2.36 -8.09 7.07
N GLY A 91 -3.15 -7.19 6.50
CA GLY A 91 -3.25 -5.80 6.96
C GLY A 91 -1.97 -4.96 6.80
N PHE A 92 -1.11 -5.27 5.83
CA PHE A 92 0.17 -4.60 5.66
C PHE A 92 0.07 -3.11 5.29
N SER A 93 -1.13 -2.58 4.97
CA SER A 93 -1.43 -1.14 4.94
C SER A 93 -0.44 -0.31 4.10
N GLY A 94 -0.07 -0.81 2.92
CA GLY A 94 0.90 -0.15 2.02
C GLY A 94 2.37 -0.52 2.25
N HIS A 95 2.69 -1.24 3.33
CA HIS A 95 4.05 -1.70 3.64
C HIS A 95 4.34 -3.13 3.15
N GLY A 96 3.54 -3.62 2.21
CA GLY A 96 3.55 -5.01 1.76
C GLY A 96 4.93 -5.48 1.29
N VAL A 97 5.61 -4.70 0.44
CA VAL A 97 6.90 -5.13 -0.15
C VAL A 97 7.99 -5.30 0.91
N ASN A 98 8.06 -4.38 1.89
CA ASN A 98 9.13 -4.37 2.88
C ASN A 98 8.84 -5.30 4.06
N VAL A 99 7.61 -5.28 4.57
CA VAL A 99 7.26 -5.92 5.85
C VAL A 99 6.84 -7.37 5.67
N THR A 100 6.31 -7.78 4.52
CA THR A 100 5.89 -9.18 4.31
C THR A 100 7.06 -10.15 4.37
N GLY A 101 8.23 -9.79 3.81
CA GLY A 101 9.43 -10.61 3.90
C GLY A 101 9.90 -10.79 5.34
N LEU A 102 9.83 -9.73 6.15
CA LEU A 102 10.10 -9.82 7.59
C LEU A 102 9.07 -10.71 8.30
N ALA A 103 7.78 -10.51 8.04
CA ALA A 103 6.70 -11.30 8.63
C ALA A 103 6.87 -12.79 8.32
N GLY A 104 7.16 -13.14 7.06
CA GLY A 104 7.43 -14.53 6.65
C GLY A 104 8.62 -15.14 7.40
N ARG A 105 9.72 -14.39 7.54
CA ARG A 105 10.88 -14.84 8.32
C ARG A 105 10.53 -15.05 9.80
N LEU A 106 9.82 -14.10 10.42
CA LEU A 106 9.43 -14.21 11.83
C LEU A 106 8.46 -15.36 12.09
N ILE A 107 7.56 -15.65 11.16
CA ILE A 107 6.67 -16.82 11.23
C ILE A 107 7.49 -18.10 11.12
N ALA A 108 8.45 -18.18 10.20
CA ALA A 108 9.34 -19.34 10.08
C ALA A 108 10.18 -19.55 11.35
N GLU A 109 10.76 -18.48 11.93
CA GLU A 109 11.46 -18.51 13.22
C GLU A 109 10.52 -19.02 14.33
N ALA A 110 9.27 -18.55 14.38
CA ALA A 110 8.30 -19.00 15.38
C ALA A 110 7.88 -20.48 15.23
N ILE A 111 7.89 -21.02 14.01
CA ILE A 111 7.67 -22.45 13.75
C ILE A 111 8.88 -23.28 14.23
N ASP A 112 10.09 -22.75 14.08
CA ASP A 112 11.35 -23.34 14.57
C ASP A 112 11.60 -23.05 16.08
N ALA A 113 10.53 -22.88 16.86
CA ALA A 113 10.56 -22.61 18.29
C ALA A 113 11.28 -21.32 18.74
N GLN A 114 11.50 -20.34 17.84
CA GLN A 114 12.07 -19.03 18.14
C GLN A 114 11.03 -17.91 18.01
N ALA A 115 10.14 -17.78 18.99
CA ALA A 115 8.99 -16.85 18.89
C ALA A 115 9.26 -15.42 19.41
N ALA A 116 10.38 -15.13 20.06
CA ALA A 116 10.55 -13.87 20.81
C ALA A 116 10.33 -12.59 20.00
N ARG A 117 10.84 -12.54 18.76
CA ARG A 117 10.66 -11.39 17.85
C ARG A 117 9.28 -11.34 17.21
N PHE A 118 8.69 -12.51 16.98
CA PHE A 118 7.33 -12.66 16.48
C PHE A 118 6.30 -12.15 17.51
N ASP A 119 6.48 -12.51 18.78
CA ASP A 119 5.58 -12.12 19.88
C ASP A 119 5.53 -10.60 20.11
N LEU A 120 6.56 -9.86 19.68
CA LEU A 120 6.53 -8.38 19.73
C LEU A 120 5.44 -7.81 18.81
N PHE A 121 5.27 -8.36 17.62
CA PHE A 121 4.23 -7.90 16.68
C PHE A 121 2.84 -8.28 17.17
N GLY A 122 2.70 -9.42 17.85
CA GLY A 122 1.45 -9.82 18.50
C GLY A 122 0.96 -8.86 19.60
N ARG A 123 1.81 -7.95 20.09
CA ARG A 123 1.42 -6.92 21.07
C ARG A 123 0.75 -5.70 20.44
N ILE A 124 0.79 -5.57 19.11
CA ILE A 124 0.15 -4.46 18.41
C ILE A 124 -1.37 -4.60 18.56
N ARG A 125 -1.98 -3.58 19.18
CA ARG A 125 -3.44 -3.53 19.37
C ARG A 125 -4.11 -3.13 18.07
N HIS A 126 -4.70 -4.09 17.38
CA HIS A 126 -5.61 -3.83 16.27
C HIS A 126 -7.04 -3.69 16.81
N ARG A 127 -7.78 -2.69 16.33
CA ARG A 127 -9.20 -2.56 16.63
C ARG A 127 -9.97 -2.63 15.32
N ASP A 128 -11.18 -3.15 15.41
CA ASP A 128 -12.10 -3.15 14.28
C ASP A 128 -12.55 -1.74 13.93
N PHE A 129 -12.99 -1.57 12.69
CA PHE A 129 -13.61 -0.34 12.26
C PHE A 129 -14.91 -0.10 13.07
N PRO A 130 -15.11 1.10 13.65
CA PRO A 130 -16.37 1.46 14.30
C PRO A 130 -17.56 1.24 13.36
N GLY A 131 -18.61 0.58 13.84
CA GLY A 131 -19.77 0.20 13.02
C GLY A 131 -19.53 -0.91 11.99
N GLY A 132 -18.42 -1.64 12.13
CA GLY A 132 -18.14 -2.89 11.44
C GLY A 132 -18.15 -2.75 9.91
N ARG A 133 -18.63 -3.79 9.22
CA ARG A 133 -18.59 -3.87 7.76
C ARG A 133 -19.39 -2.77 7.06
N VAL A 134 -20.48 -2.31 7.67
CA VAL A 134 -21.39 -1.31 7.09
C VAL A 134 -20.75 0.08 7.07
N LEU A 135 -20.10 0.48 8.17
CA LEU A 135 -19.48 1.81 8.27
C LEU A 135 -18.03 1.86 7.77
N ARG A 136 -17.35 0.73 7.60
CA ARG A 136 -15.94 0.69 7.14
C ARG A 136 -15.72 1.48 5.84
N THR A 137 -16.49 1.18 4.79
CA THR A 137 -16.32 1.82 3.47
C THR A 137 -16.60 3.33 3.50
N PRO A 138 -17.73 3.82 4.05
CA PRO A 138 -17.98 5.25 4.13
C PRO A 138 -16.97 5.97 5.03
N MET A 139 -16.51 5.36 6.13
CA MET A 139 -15.45 5.95 6.96
C MET A 139 -14.13 6.08 6.21
N LEU A 140 -13.72 5.05 5.45
CA LEU A 140 -12.51 5.12 4.63
C LEU A 140 -12.64 6.18 3.52
N ALA A 141 -13.80 6.25 2.88
CA ALA A 141 -14.07 7.28 1.87
C ALA A 141 -13.98 8.68 2.47
N LEU A 142 -14.61 8.93 3.62
CA LEU A 142 -14.52 10.19 4.35
C LEU A 142 -13.08 10.54 4.73
N ALA A 143 -12.34 9.56 5.28
CA ALA A 143 -10.95 9.74 5.64
C ALA A 143 -10.10 10.14 4.44
N MET A 144 -10.22 9.46 3.30
CA MET A 144 -9.45 9.82 2.10
C MET A 144 -9.88 11.15 1.49
N THR A 145 -11.17 11.51 1.54
CA THR A 145 -11.62 12.82 1.09
C THR A 145 -11.03 13.92 1.97
N TRP A 146 -11.03 13.72 3.30
CA TRP A 146 -10.37 14.63 4.24
C TRP A 146 -8.88 14.80 3.92
N HIS A 147 -8.14 13.70 3.75
CA HIS A 147 -6.72 13.78 3.41
C HIS A 147 -6.47 14.46 2.07
N ARG A 148 -7.29 14.19 1.05
CA ARG A 148 -7.23 14.91 -0.24
C ARG A 148 -7.48 16.40 -0.10
N MET A 149 -8.38 16.81 0.80
CA MET A 149 -8.59 18.24 1.08
C MET A 149 -7.39 18.85 1.78
N MET A 150 -6.75 18.13 2.72
CA MET A 150 -5.54 18.60 3.40
C MET A 150 -4.35 18.69 2.44
N ASP A 151 -4.21 17.78 1.48
CA ASP A 151 -3.15 17.82 0.45
C ASP A 151 -3.31 19.00 -0.53
N LEU A 152 -4.48 19.67 -0.57
CA LEU A 152 -4.76 20.83 -1.43
C LEU A 152 -4.54 22.17 -0.73
N LEU A 153 -4.39 22.18 0.60
CA LEU A 153 -4.16 23.37 1.42
C LEU A 153 -2.67 23.61 1.64
#